data_AF-A0A1M2VAI7-F1
#
_entry.id   AF-A0A1M2VAI7-F1
#
_cell.length_a   1.000
_cell.length_b   1.000
_cell.length_c   1.000
_cell.angle_alpha   90.00
_cell.angle_beta   90.00
_cell.angle_gamma   90.00
#
_symmetry.space_group_name_H-M   'P 1'
#
loop_
_entity.id
_entity.type
_entity.pdbx_description
1 polymer ?
#
loop_
_entity_poly.entity_id
_entity_poly.type
_entity_poly.pdbx_seq_one_letter_code
_entity_poly.pdbx_strand_id
1 'polypeptide(L)'
;MASDHSLFVQVIHVGSVHGRPVPTFDPPSVKAAKGSTVSFIFDAIPGNHTVAQSAFAKPCEPLAGGFDSGFIFVPDTTDPSSLFPTFNITIMEDTERA
;
A
#
# COMPACT_ATOMS: atom_id res chain seq x y z
N MET A 1 -14.14 28.78 2.58
CA MET A 1 -14.24 27.58 1.75
C MET A 1 -13.52 26.47 2.50
N ALA A 2 -14.26 25.66 3.27
CA ALA A 2 -13.68 24.54 4.00
C ALA A 2 -13.56 23.39 3.00
N SER A 3 -12.32 22.98 2.71
CA SER A 3 -12.08 21.76 1.95
C SER A 3 -12.67 20.59 2.75
N ASP A 4 -13.70 19.97 2.18
CA ASP A 4 -14.23 18.70 2.64
C ASP A 4 -13.11 17.65 2.61
N HIS A 5 -12.42 17.43 3.73
CA HIS A 5 -11.59 16.25 3.93
C HIS A 5 -12.51 15.06 4.16
N SER A 6 -13.23 14.67 3.10
CA SER A 6 -13.87 13.37 3.05
C SER A 6 -12.80 12.31 3.27
N LEU A 7 -13.08 11.39 4.20
CA LEU A 7 -12.23 10.26 4.58
C LEU A 7 -12.15 9.29 3.40
N PHE A 8 -11.41 9.67 2.37
CA PHE A 8 -11.24 8.84 1.19
C PHE A 8 -10.28 7.68 1.49
N VAL A 9 -10.71 6.48 1.11
CA VAL A 9 -9.82 5.34 0.99
C VAL A 9 -9.09 5.47 -0.34
N GLN A 10 -7.76 5.52 -0.29
CA GLN A 10 -6.93 5.45 -1.47
C GLN A 10 -6.42 4.03 -1.64
N VAL A 11 -6.51 3.48 -2.84
CA VAL A 11 -6.09 2.11 -3.12
C VAL A 11 -4.76 2.13 -3.86
N ILE A 12 -3.85 1.26 -3.44
CA ILE A 12 -2.59 0.96 -4.10
C ILE A 12 -2.56 -0.56 -4.36
N HIS A 13 -2.39 -0.94 -5.62
CA HIS A 13 -2.14 -2.32 -6.03
C HIS A 13 -0.66 -2.64 -5.83
N VAL A 14 -0.37 -3.80 -5.25
CA VAL A 14 0.97 -4.24 -4.89
C VAL A 14 1.39 -5.38 -5.81
N GLY A 15 2.40 -5.13 -6.64
CA GLY A 15 2.93 -6.11 -7.57
C GLY A 15 2.11 -6.27 -8.85
N SER A 16 1.15 -5.37 -9.11
CA SER A 16 0.23 -5.47 -10.23
C SER A 16 -0.01 -4.10 -10.87
N VAL A 17 -0.18 -4.09 -12.19
CA VAL A 17 -0.72 -2.94 -12.95
C VAL A 17 -1.86 -3.46 -13.80
N HIS A 18 -3.09 -2.98 -13.56
CA HIS A 18 -4.30 -3.46 -14.24
C HIS A 18 -4.45 -5.00 -14.21
N GLY A 19 -4.14 -5.65 -13.08
CA GLY A 19 -4.22 -7.10 -12.91
C GLY A 19 -3.08 -7.89 -13.56
N ARG A 20 -2.05 -7.22 -14.08
CA ARG A 20 -0.86 -7.86 -14.66
C ARG A 20 0.30 -7.81 -13.67
N PRO A 21 0.95 -8.95 -13.36
CA PRO A 21 2.09 -8.97 -12.46
C PRO A 21 3.24 -8.08 -12.95
N VAL A 22 3.58 -7.07 -12.16
CA VAL A 22 4.69 -6.14 -12.39
C VAL A 22 5.20 -5.72 -11.00
N PRO A 23 6.50 -5.82 -10.69
CA PRO A 23 7.02 -5.52 -9.35
C PRO A 23 7.03 -4.01 -9.05
N THR A 24 5.85 -3.42 -8.89
CA THR A 24 5.61 -2.00 -8.66
C THR A 24 4.44 -1.80 -7.69
N PHE A 25 4.31 -0.58 -7.18
CA PHE A 25 3.06 -0.06 -6.63
C PHE A 25 2.29 0.66 -7.74
N ASP A 26 0.97 0.49 -7.79
CA ASP A 26 0.09 1.16 -8.76
C ASP A 26 -1.15 1.75 -8.08
N PRO A 27 -1.30 3.09 -7.99
CA PRO A 27 -0.31 4.09 -8.41
C PRO A 27 0.95 4.06 -7.50
N PRO A 28 2.10 4.56 -7.99
CA PRO A 28 3.34 4.59 -7.21
C PRO A 28 3.36 5.66 -6.11
N SER A 29 2.39 6.59 -6.12
CA SER A 29 2.27 7.66 -5.13
C SER A 29 0.83 8.12 -5.02
N VAL A 30 0.41 8.47 -3.81
CA VAL A 30 -0.91 9.04 -3.52
C VAL A 30 -0.76 10.27 -2.63
N LYS A 31 -1.74 11.18 -2.68
CA LYS A 31 -1.80 12.32 -1.75
C LYS A 31 -2.92 12.05 -0.76
N ALA A 32 -2.56 11.66 0.46
CA ALA A 32 -3.50 11.37 1.54
C ALA A 32 -3.48 12.45 2.61
N ALA A 33 -4.63 12.84 3.12
CA ALA A 33 -4.71 13.71 4.30
C ALA A 33 -4.59 12.88 5.58
N LYS A 34 -4.21 13.50 6.71
CA LYS A 34 -4.36 12.86 8.02
C LYS A 34 -5.81 12.43 8.25
N GLY A 35 -5.95 11.22 8.78
CA GLY A 35 -7.22 10.54 8.99
C GLY A 35 -7.69 9.72 7.79
N SER A 36 -7.12 9.92 6.59
CA SER A 36 -7.40 9.04 5.44
C SER A 36 -6.79 7.65 5.64
N THR A 37 -7.34 6.67 4.94
CA THR A 37 -6.79 5.30 4.89
C THR A 37 -6.23 5.02 3.51
N VAL A 38 -5.05 4.40 3.47
CA VAL A 38 -4.48 3.82 2.25
C VAL A 38 -4.60 2.30 2.35
N SER A 39 -5.25 1.69 1.36
CA SER A 39 -5.44 0.25 1.23
C SER A 39 -4.44 -0.31 0.22
N PHE A 40 -3.57 -1.20 0.68
CA PHE A 40 -2.63 -1.94 -0.16
C PHE A 40 -3.21 -3.31 -0.49
N ILE A 41 -3.51 -3.56 -1.76
CA ILE A 41 -4.11 -4.81 -2.24
C ILE A 41 -3.04 -5.62 -2.97
N PHE A 42 -2.81 -6.87 -2.54
CA PHE A 42 -1.80 -7.77 -3.12
C PHE A 42 -2.47 -8.65 -4.17
N ASP A 43 -2.58 -8.17 -5.41
CA ASP A 43 -3.31 -8.81 -6.51
C ASP A 43 -2.44 -9.24 -7.70
N ALA A 44 -1.12 -9.33 -7.48
CA ALA A 44 -0.18 -9.91 -8.41
C ALA A 44 -0.30 -11.44 -8.45
N ILE A 45 -0.81 -12.02 -9.54
CA ILE A 45 -0.91 -13.48 -9.73
C ILE A 45 0.07 -13.97 -10.82
N PRO A 46 1.10 -14.75 -10.49
CA PRO A 46 1.69 -14.97 -9.17
C PRO A 46 2.56 -13.78 -8.73
N GLY A 47 2.82 -13.66 -7.43
CA GLY A 47 3.73 -12.64 -6.91
C GLY A 47 4.08 -12.82 -5.44
N ASN A 48 5.30 -12.46 -5.06
CA ASN A 48 5.69 -12.33 -3.66
C ASN A 48 6.16 -10.90 -3.42
N HIS A 49 5.40 -10.15 -2.62
CA HIS A 49 5.62 -8.73 -2.42
C HIS A 49 5.51 -8.35 -0.94
N THR A 50 5.95 -7.14 -0.61
CA THR A 50 5.95 -6.58 0.75
C THR A 50 5.53 -5.13 0.70
N VAL A 51 4.90 -4.64 1.78
CA VAL A 51 4.75 -3.21 2.07
C VAL A 51 5.43 -2.96 3.42
N ALA A 52 6.46 -2.12 3.41
CA ALA A 52 7.14 -1.69 4.63
C ALA A 52 7.20 -0.16 4.67
N GLN A 53 6.92 0.39 5.83
CA GLN A 53 7.07 1.81 6.11
C GLN A 53 8.55 2.12 6.33
N SER A 54 9.05 3.18 5.71
CA SER A 54 10.40 3.72 5.94
C SER A 54 10.34 5.19 6.35
N ALA A 55 11.49 5.77 6.69
CA ALA A 55 11.64 7.21 6.91
C ALA A 55 12.26 7.87 5.67
N PHE A 56 11.92 9.13 5.41
CA PHE A 56 12.48 9.87 4.28
C PHE A 56 14.02 9.94 4.31
N ALA A 57 14.60 10.09 5.51
CA ALA A 57 16.05 10.10 5.70
C ALA A 57 16.72 8.73 5.46
N LYS A 58 15.96 7.63 5.54
CA LYS A 58 16.43 6.25 5.40
C LYS A 58 15.41 5.41 4.61
N PRO A 59 15.21 5.67 3.31
CA PRO A 59 14.11 5.08 2.56
C PRO A 59 14.31 3.59 2.25
N CYS A 60 15.55 3.10 2.31
CA CYS A 60 15.93 1.71 2.01
C CYS A 60 15.89 0.77 3.22
N GLU A 61 15.48 1.26 4.40
CA GLU A 61 15.40 0.48 5.64
C GLU A 61 13.98 0.56 6.21
N PRO A 62 13.41 -0.55 6.74
CA PRO A 62 12.16 -0.49 7.48
C PRO A 62 12.30 0.43 8.70
N LEU A 63 11.27 1.23 8.95
CA LEU A 63 11.18 2.07 10.12
C LEU A 63 11.00 1.19 11.37
N ALA A 64 11.87 1.35 12.37
CA ALA A 64 11.73 0.64 13.64
C ALA A 64 10.39 0.99 14.30
N GLY A 65 9.55 -0.03 14.55
CA GLY A 65 8.19 0.16 15.07
C GLY A 65 7.18 0.70 14.04
N GLY A 66 7.58 0.84 12.78
CA GLY A 66 6.70 1.15 11.66
C GLY A 66 5.94 -0.09 11.16
N PHE A 67 5.05 0.13 10.20
CA PHE A 67 4.33 -0.96 9.55
C PHE A 67 5.24 -1.82 8.67
N ASP A 68 5.09 -3.13 8.75
CA ASP A 68 5.68 -4.11 7.82
C ASP A 68 4.67 -5.25 7.63
N SER A 69 4.28 -5.51 6.38
CA SER A 69 3.37 -6.63 6.06
C SER A 69 4.05 -7.99 6.16
N GLY A 70 5.39 -8.03 6.12
CA GLY A 70 6.14 -9.22 5.75
C GLY A 70 5.92 -9.60 4.28
N PHE A 71 6.47 -10.75 3.89
CA PHE A 71 6.29 -11.31 2.55
C PHE A 71 4.90 -11.92 2.38
N ILE A 72 4.17 -11.40 1.42
CA ILE A 72 2.84 -11.87 1.04
C ILE A 72 2.96 -12.54 -0.32
N PHE A 73 2.79 -13.86 -0.33
CA PHE A 73 2.80 -14.65 -1.55
C PHE A 73 1.37 -14.91 -2.04
N VAL A 74 1.13 -14.57 -3.30
CA VAL A 74 -0.10 -14.87 -4.04
C VAL A 74 0.26 -15.92 -5.11
N PRO A 75 -0.23 -17.17 -4.98
CA PRO A 75 0.04 -18.26 -5.92
C PRO A 75 -0.57 -18.02 -7.31
N ASP A 76 -0.04 -18.69 -8.32
CA ASP A 76 -0.56 -18.71 -9.70
C ASP A 76 -1.95 -19.37 -9.82
N THR A 77 -2.30 -20.25 -8.87
CA THR A 77 -3.61 -20.90 -8.78
C THR A 77 -4.71 -20.02 -8.20
N THR A 78 -4.41 -18.78 -7.82
CA THR A 78 -5.40 -17.86 -7.24
C THR A 78 -6.43 -17.46 -8.29
N ASP A 79 -7.72 -17.48 -7.92
CA ASP A 79 -8.80 -16.99 -8.78
C ASP A 79 -8.73 -15.45 -8.87
N PRO A 80 -8.56 -14.85 -10.07
CA PRO A 80 -8.48 -13.40 -10.24
C PRO A 80 -9.75 -12.65 -9.81
N SER A 81 -10.87 -13.34 -9.65
CA SER A 81 -12.14 -12.77 -9.17
C SER A 81 -12.35 -12.88 -7.66
N SER A 82 -11.42 -13.51 -6.94
CA SER A 82 -11.46 -13.62 -5.48
C SER A 82 -10.98 -12.34 -4.76
N LEU A 83 -11.16 -12.32 -3.44
CA LEU A 83 -10.60 -11.27 -2.60
C LEU A 83 -9.11 -11.50 -2.36
N PHE A 84 -8.33 -10.43 -2.45
CA PHE A 84 -6.90 -10.44 -2.22
C PHE A 84 -6.52 -9.98 -0.81
N PRO A 85 -5.36 -10.43 -0.28
CA PRO A 85 -4.80 -9.87 0.95
C PRO A 85 -4.72 -8.34 0.86
N THR A 86 -5.29 -7.67 1.85
CA THR A 86 -5.38 -6.21 1.87
C THR A 86 -4.94 -5.68 3.22
N PHE A 87 -4.05 -4.69 3.21
CA PHE A 87 -3.61 -3.98 4.42
C PHE A 87 -4.09 -2.54 4.38
N ASN A 88 -4.73 -2.10 5.46
CA ASN A 88 -5.25 -0.74 5.60
C ASN A 88 -4.36 0.05 6.56
N ILE A 89 -3.76 1.13 6.06
CA ILE A 89 -2.89 2.01 6.83
C ILE A 89 -3.58 3.36 6.97
N THR A 90 -3.91 3.73 8.21
CA THR A 90 -4.44 5.06 8.51
C THR A 90 -3.30 6.08 8.58
N ILE A 91 -3.43 7.18 7.86
CA ILE A 91 -2.46 8.27 7.87
C ILE A 91 -2.65 9.07 9.16
N MET A 92 -1.70 8.94 10.09
CA MET A 92 -1.83 9.57 11.42
C MET A 92 -1.23 10.97 11.49
N GLU A 93 -0.35 11.34 10.56
CA GLU A 93 0.36 12.63 10.56
C GLU A 93 0.36 13.21 9.13
N ASP A 94 0.16 14.53 9.00
CA ASP A 94 0.11 15.25 7.71
C ASP A 94 1.51 15.51 7.13
N THR A 95 2.56 15.14 7.86
CA THR A 95 3.95 15.45 7.53
C THR A 95 4.79 14.27 7.96
N GLU A 96 5.59 13.76 7.03
CA GLU A 96 6.53 12.67 7.30
C GLU A 96 7.44 13.06 8.45
N ARG A 97 7.59 12.16 9.43
CA ARG A 97 8.58 12.33 10.50
C ARG A 97 9.97 12.43 9.87
N ALA A 98 10.61 13.58 10.12
CA ALA A 98 12.04 13.77 9.96
C ALA A 98 12.83 12.85 10.90
#